data_AF-A0A371D684-F1
#
_entry.id   AF-A0A371D684-F1
#
_cell.length_a   1.000
_cell.length_b   1.000
_cell.length_c   1.000
_cell.angle_alpha   90.00
_cell.angle_beta   90.00
_cell.angle_gamma   90.00
#
_symmetry.space_group_name_H-M   'P 1'
#
loop_
_entity.id
_entity.type
_entity.pdbx_description
1 polymer ?
#
loop_
_entity_poly.entity_id
_entity_poly.type
_entity_poly.pdbx_seq_one_letter_code
_entity_poly.pdbx_strand_id
1 'polypeptide(L)' 'KIPRPPNAWIIYRTDRLRQWKAQRSPHDPPVKQADISRMIGANWKHEPDHIKLEYEKRAAIAKADHKRKYPDYKYNP' A
#
# COMPACT_ATOMS: atom_id res chain seq x y z
N LYS A 1 -4.33 -18.89 -6.53
CA LYS A 1 -4.09 -18.65 -5.08
C LYS A 1 -4.74 -17.33 -4.70
N ILE A 2 -5.58 -17.27 -3.66
CA ILE A 2 -6.26 -16.04 -3.25
C ILE A 2 -5.21 -15.11 -2.58
N PRO A 3 -5.00 -13.87 -3.08
CA PRO A 3 -4.04 -12.94 -2.50
C PRO A 3 -4.51 -12.45 -1.13
N ARG A 4 -3.57 -12.00 -0.27
CA ARG A 4 -3.94 -11.44 1.04
C ARG A 4 -4.66 -10.11 0.85
N PRO A 5 -5.68 -9.77 1.67
CA PRO A 5 -6.21 -8.42 1.71
C PRO A 5 -5.08 -7.43 2.09
N PRO A 6 -4.94 -6.29 1.39
CA PRO A 6 -3.90 -5.32 1.68
C PRO A 6 -4.19 -4.62 3.02
N ASN A 7 -3.15 -4.42 3.83
CA ASN A 7 -3.24 -3.57 5.03
C ASN A 7 -3.02 -2.10 4.68
N ALA A 8 -3.16 -1.20 5.67
CA ALA A 8 -3.04 0.24 5.49
C ALA A 8 -1.72 0.64 4.81
N TRP A 9 -0.61 0.07 5.26
CA TRP A 9 0.72 0.31 4.69
C TRP A 9 0.82 -0.13 3.22
N ILE A 10 0.28 -1.30 2.85
CA ILE A 10 0.33 -1.79 1.46
C ILE A 10 -0.47 -0.86 0.53
N ILE A 11 -1.63 -0.38 0.98
CA ILE A 11 -2.44 0.59 0.22
C ILE A 11 -1.67 1.91 0.09
N TYR A 12 -1.21 2.48 1.20
CA TYR A 12 -0.41 3.71 1.21
C TYR A 12 0.83 3.62 0.31
N ARG A 13 1.62 2.55 0.44
CA ARG A 13 2.83 2.35 -0.37
C ARG A 13 2.49 2.31 -1.86
N THR A 14 1.40 1.66 -2.22
CA THR A 14 0.98 1.53 -3.63
C THR A 14 0.58 2.88 -4.20
N ASP A 15 -0.18 3.69 -3.44
CA ASP A 15 -0.59 5.04 -3.83
C ASP A 15 0.62 5.96 -3.99
N ARG A 16 1.50 6.02 -2.98
CA ARG A 16 2.71 6.86 -3.00
C ARG A 16 3.69 6.43 -4.10
N LEU A 17 3.84 5.14 -4.34
CA LEU A 17 4.67 4.63 -5.43
C LEU A 17 4.11 5.03 -6.80
N ARG A 18 2.78 5.00 -6.97
CA ARG A 18 2.13 5.46 -8.21
C ARG A 18 2.35 6.96 -8.42
N GLN A 19 2.18 7.76 -7.37
CA GLN A 19 2.43 9.20 -7.41
C GLN A 19 3.89 9.50 -7.79
N TRP A 20 4.84 8.83 -7.15
CA TRP A 20 6.27 8.97 -7.45
C TRP A 20 6.58 8.61 -8.91
N LYS A 21 6.02 7.50 -9.42
CA LYS A 21 6.20 7.10 -10.83
C LYS A 21 5.58 8.09 -11.81
N ALA A 22 4.44 8.70 -11.47
CA ALA A 22 3.78 9.68 -12.32
C ALA A 22 4.56 11.01 -12.43
N GLN A 23 5.39 11.32 -11.44
CA GLN A 23 6.24 12.51 -11.43
C GLN A 23 7.57 12.31 -12.18
N ARG A 24 7.83 11.11 -12.70
CA ARG A 24 9.09 10.80 -13.36
C ARG A 24 9.12 11.19 -14.82
N SER A 25 10.27 11.73 -15.22
CA SER A 25 10.61 11.96 -16.62
C SER A 25 11.08 10.65 -17.28
N PRO A 26 10.79 10.44 -18.58
CA PRO A 26 11.38 9.35 -19.36
C PRO A 26 12.92 9.37 -19.39
N HIS A 27 13.53 10.54 -19.16
CA HIS A 27 14.98 10.72 -19.14
C HIS A 27 15.63 10.42 -17.79
N ASP A 28 14.84 10.25 -16.73
CA ASP A 28 15.39 9.97 -15.41
C ASP A 28 16.06 8.57 -15.39
N PRO A 29 17.17 8.38 -14.66
CA PRO A 29 17.81 7.07 -14.52
C PRO A 29 16.90 6.08 -13.77
N PRO A 30 16.97 4.76 -14.04
CA PRO A 30 16.16 3.78 -13.33
C PRO A 30 16.49 3.77 -11.83
N VAL A 31 15.46 3.80 -10.98
CA VAL A 31 15.61 3.72 -9.52
C VAL A 31 15.03 2.41 -9.03
N LYS A 32 15.73 1.75 -8.10
CA LYS A 32 15.29 0.47 -7.54
C LYS A 32 14.03 0.66 -6.70
N GLN A 33 13.06 -0.23 -6.88
CA GLN A 33 11.81 -0.26 -6.10
C GLN A 33 12.05 -0.36 -4.58
N ALA A 34 13.14 -1.01 -4.16
CA ALA A 34 13.53 -1.13 -2.76
C ALA A 34 13.86 0.24 -2.14
N ASP A 35 14.56 1.10 -2.87
CA ASP A 35 14.98 2.42 -2.38
C ASP A 35 13.78 3.36 -2.25
N ILE A 36 12.87 3.31 -3.24
CA ILE A 36 11.60 4.04 -3.20
C ILE A 36 10.74 3.56 -2.02
N SER A 37 10.65 2.25 -1.82
CA SER A 37 9.88 1.67 -0.70
C SER A 37 10.47 2.09 0.66
N ARG A 38 11.80 2.19 0.77
CA ARG A 38 12.48 2.66 1.99
C ARG A 38 12.12 4.13 2.29
N MET A 39 12.17 4.98 1.27
CA MET A 39 11.77 6.40 1.38
C MET A 39 10.29 6.53 1.79
N ILE A 40 9.38 5.83 1.11
CA ILE A 40 7.95 5.86 1.45
C ILE A 40 7.70 5.34 2.87
N GLY A 41 8.49 4.35 3.31
CA GLY A 41 8.40 3.80 4.67
C GLY A 41 8.83 4.80 5.73
N ALA A 42 9.85 5.62 5.45
CA ALA A 42 10.21 6.74 6.31
C ALA A 42 9.09 7.79 6.35
N ASN A 43 8.49 8.12 5.20
CA ASN A 43 7.38 9.09 5.14
C ASN A 43 6.18 8.60 5.94
N TRP A 44 5.78 7.33 5.82
CA TRP A 44 4.66 6.76 6.58
C TRP A 44 4.79 6.93 8.09
N LYS A 45 6.01 6.82 8.64
CA LYS A 45 6.24 7.05 10.08
C LYS A 45 5.91 8.49 10.48
N HIS A 46 6.23 9.45 9.62
CA HIS A 46 6.04 10.89 9.84
C HIS A 46 4.70 11.44 9.33
N GLU A 47 3.90 10.62 8.64
CA GLU A 47 2.57 11.04 8.18
C GLU A 47 1.66 11.39 9.38
N PRO A 48 0.81 12.42 9.25
CA PRO A 48 -0.17 12.77 10.26
C PRO A 48 -1.15 11.62 10.53
N ASP A 49 -1.65 11.57 11.76
CA ASP A 49 -2.54 10.49 12.21
C ASP A 49 -3.83 10.41 11.40
N HIS A 50 -4.36 11.54 10.92
CA HIS A 50 -5.56 11.55 10.07
C HIS A 50 -5.33 10.84 8.72
N ILE A 51 -4.12 10.93 8.15
CA ILE A 51 -3.76 10.19 6.94
C ILE A 51 -3.67 8.71 7.26
N LYS A 52 -2.98 8.34 8.35
CA LYS A 52 -2.86 6.95 8.76
C LYS A 52 -4.23 6.31 8.98
N LEU A 53 -5.13 7.03 9.67
CA LEU A 53 -6.51 6.61 9.92
C LEU A 53 -7.32 6.41 8.64
N GLU A 54 -7.16 7.29 7.66
CA GLU A 54 -7.80 7.14 6.35
C GLU A 54 -7.37 5.83 5.65
N TYR A 55 -6.07 5.52 5.68
CA TYR A 55 -5.55 4.26 5.13
C TYR A 55 -5.96 3.03 5.94
N GLU A 56 -6.13 3.15 7.26
CA GLU A 56 -6.68 2.10 8.11
C GLU A 56 -8.15 1.81 7.78
N LYS A 57 -8.97 2.85 7.57
CA LYS A 57 -10.35 2.70 7.11
C LYS A 57 -10.42 1.97 5.77
N ARG A 58 -9.59 2.37 4.81
CA ARG A 58 -9.48 1.70 3.49
C ARG A 58 -9.07 0.23 3.64
N ALA A 59 -8.14 -0.08 4.52
CA ALA A 59 -7.72 -1.45 4.80
C ALA A 59 -8.83 -2.28 5.46
N ALA A 60 -9.62 -1.69 6.36
CA ALA A 60 -10.77 -2.34 6.97
C ALA A 60 -11.84 -2.69 5.92
N ILE A 61 -12.12 -1.76 5.01
CA ILE A 61 -13.02 -1.99 3.87
C ILE A 61 -12.50 -3.12 2.98
N ALA A 62 -11.23 -3.06 2.57
CA ALA A 62 -10.62 -4.08 1.73
C ALA A 62 -10.62 -5.47 2.39
N LYS A 63 -10.42 -5.53 3.72
CA LYS A 63 -10.52 -6.78 4.50
C LYS A 63 -11.95 -7.31 4.55
N ALA A 64 -12.93 -6.44 4.74
CA ALA A 64 -14.34 -6.81 4.77
C ALA A 64 -14.80 -7.33 3.39
N ASP A 65 -14.45 -6.63 2.32
CA ASP A 65 -14.74 -7.07 0.94
C ASP A 65 -14.05 -8.38 0.59
N HIS A 66 -12.80 -8.56 1.02
CA HIS A 66 -12.10 -9.82 0.83
C HIS A 66 -12.80 -10.96 1.56
N LYS A 67 -13.24 -10.75 2.80
CA LYS A 67 -13.98 -11.75 3.57
C LYS A 67 -15.33 -12.08 2.93
N ARG A 68 -16.04 -11.08 2.39
CA ARG A 68 -17.30 -11.29 1.66
C ARG A 68 -17.09 -12.08 0.37
N LYS A 69 -16.03 -11.76 -0.38
CA LYS A 69 -15.71 -12.41 -1.66
C LYS A 69 -15.15 -13.83 -1.47
N TYR A 70 -14.42 -14.04 -0.38
CA TYR A 70 -13.75 -15.30 -0.06
C TYR A 70 -14.03 -15.69 1.41
N PRO A 71 -15.27 -16.14 1.73
CA PRO A 71 -15.67 -16.45 3.09
C PRO A 71 -14.82 -17.57 3.72
N ASP A 72 -14.41 -18.56 2.92
CA ASP A 72 -13.59 -19.69 3.35
C ASP A 72 -12.08 -19.41 3.26
N TYR A 73 -11.68 -18.16 3.01
CA TYR A 73 -10.27 -17.82 2.93
C TYR A 73 -9.59 -17.98 4.30
N LYS A 74 -8.64 -18.91 4.35
CA LYS A 74 -7.69 -19.05 5.45
C LYS A 74 -6.27 -18.77 4.97
N TYR A 75 -5.57 -17.90 5.67
CA TYR A 75 -4.16 -17.65 5.40
C TYR A 75 -3.34 -18.91 5.74
N ASN A 76 -2.66 -19.47 4.74
CA ASN A 76 -1.66 -20.52 4.92
C ASN A 76 -0.30 -19.95 4.45
N PRO A 77 0.62 -19.65 5.39
CA PRO A 77 1.94 -19.09 5.09
C PRO A 77 2.73 -19.91 4.09
#